data_AF-A0A2N2RVC2-F1
#
_entry.id   AF-A0A2N2RVC2-F1
#
_cell.length_a   1.000
_cell.length_b   1.000
_cell.length_c   1.000
_cell.angle_alpha   90.00
_cell.angle_beta   90.00
_cell.angle_gamma   90.00
#
_symmetry.space_group_name_H-M   'P 1'
#
loop_
_entity.id
_entity.type
_entity.pdbx_description
1 polymer ?
#
loop_
_entity_poly.entity_id
_entity_poly.type
_entity_poly.pdbx_seq_one_letter_code
_entity_poly.pdbx_strand_id
1 'polypeptide(L)'
;MAIHTGEIFGKQTASKFVMYNVLKVSKQVVTLQNIDNPLSLFETTEQKLAASGYVRISQTPFIDLNSNTPKRRKAVRKPTRCPLTIDFLEERADSQRPAPILPDLFS
;
A
#
# COMPACT_ATOMS: atom_id res chain seq x y z
N MET A 1 -16.87 15.33 -18.80
CA MET A 1 -16.88 14.65 -17.48
C MET A 1 -15.47 14.75 -16.93
N ALA A 2 -15.26 15.39 -15.78
CA ALA A 2 -13.92 15.48 -15.18
C ALA A 2 -13.55 14.15 -14.53
N ILE A 3 -12.35 13.63 -14.81
CA ILE A 3 -11.79 12.42 -14.19
C ILE A 3 -10.92 12.84 -12.99
N HIS A 4 -11.09 12.17 -11.85
CA HIS A 4 -10.31 12.41 -10.65
C HIS A 4 -9.39 11.23 -10.32
N THR A 5 -8.29 11.52 -9.62
CA THR A 5 -7.40 10.49 -9.09
C THR A 5 -8.10 9.66 -8.03
N GLY A 6 -7.92 8.34 -8.07
CA GLY A 6 -8.57 7.38 -7.17
C GLY A 6 -9.91 6.83 -7.66
N GLU A 7 -10.42 7.28 -8.82
CA GLU A 7 -11.59 6.69 -9.47
C GLU A 7 -11.25 5.30 -10.06
N ILE A 8 -12.27 4.45 -10.19
CA ILE A 8 -12.16 3.14 -10.83
C ILE A 8 -12.94 3.12 -12.14
N PHE A 9 -12.26 2.69 -13.20
CA PHE A 9 -12.82 2.48 -14.52
C PHE A 9 -12.85 1.00 -14.88
N GLY A 10 -13.91 0.56 -15.54
CA GLY A 10 -14.09 -0.79 -16.03
C GLY A 10 -14.20 -0.83 -17.54
N LYS A 11 -13.69 -1.91 -18.12
CA LYS A 11 -13.99 -2.27 -19.51
C LYS A 11 -14.39 -3.74 -19.61
N GLN A 12 -15.56 -3.96 -20.17
CA GLN A 12 -16.00 -5.30 -20.54
C GLN A 12 -15.28 -5.72 -21.83
N THR A 13 -14.45 -6.75 -21.72
CA THR A 13 -13.86 -7.45 -22.86
C THR A 13 -14.69 -8.69 -23.14
N ALA A 14 -14.55 -9.29 -24.33
CA ALA A 14 -15.30 -10.50 -24.72
C ALA A 14 -15.17 -11.66 -23.72
N SER A 15 -14.04 -11.76 -23.00
CA SER A 15 -13.76 -12.85 -22.05
C SER A 15 -13.85 -12.46 -20.58
N LYS A 16 -13.65 -11.17 -20.24
CA LYS A 16 -13.59 -10.72 -18.84
C LYS A 16 -13.86 -9.25 -18.67
N PHE A 17 -14.30 -8.88 -17.48
CA PHE A 17 -14.43 -7.50 -17.05
C PHE A 17 -13.13 -7.06 -16.36
N VAL A 18 -12.42 -6.11 -16.95
CA VAL A 18 -11.13 -5.62 -16.42
C VAL A 18 -11.33 -4.26 -15.80
N MET A 19 -10.78 -4.07 -14.60
CA MET A 19 -10.87 -2.82 -13.85
C MET A 19 -9.51 -2.13 -13.76
N TYR A 20 -9.56 -0.80 -13.70
CA TYR A 20 -8.39 0.06 -13.71
C TYR A 20 -8.56 1.19 -12.70
N ASN A 21 -7.52 1.43 -11.90
CA ASN A 21 -7.43 2.55 -10.99
C ASN A 21 -6.82 3.77 -11.69
N VAL A 22 -7.39 4.95 -11.47
CA VAL A 22 -6.79 6.22 -11.89
C VAL A 22 -5.71 6.64 -10.90
N LEU A 23 -4.45 6.54 -11.30
CA LEU A 23 -3.32 6.95 -10.47
C LEU A 23 -3.07 8.45 -10.52
N LYS A 24 -3.09 9.02 -11.72
CA LYS A 24 -2.69 10.40 -11.97
C LYS A 24 -3.52 10.98 -13.10
N VAL A 25 -4.01 12.20 -12.89
CA VAL A 25 -4.69 13.00 -13.89
C VAL A 25 -3.83 14.24 -14.16
N SER A 26 -3.40 14.40 -15.40
CA SER A 26 -2.75 15.61 -15.93
C SER A 26 -3.72 16.29 -16.90
N LYS A 27 -3.42 17.52 -17.35
CA LYS A 27 -4.35 18.35 -18.15
C LYS A 27 -5.01 17.64 -19.36
N GLN A 28 -4.32 16.69 -20.00
CA GLN A 28 -4.84 15.93 -21.14
C GLN A 28 -4.59 14.42 -21.05
N VAL A 29 -3.88 13.98 -20.02
CA VAL A 29 -3.38 12.60 -19.90
C VAL A 29 -3.79 12.03 -18.56
N VAL A 30 -4.37 10.84 -18.60
CA VAL A 30 -4.82 10.05 -17.46
C VAL A 30 -4.00 8.77 -17.44
N THR A 31 -3.39 8.48 -16.29
CA THR A 31 -2.64 7.25 -16.07
C THR A 31 -3.52 6.24 -15.35
N LEU A 32 -3.75 5.10 -16.00
CA LEU A 32 -4.52 3.98 -15.48
C LEU A 32 -3.61 2.81 -15.11
N GLN A 33 -3.94 2.14 -14.01
CA GLN A 33 -3.28 0.93 -13.54
C GLN A 33 -4.28 -0.21 -13.46
N ASN A 34 -3.95 -1.38 -14.01
CA ASN A 34 -4.79 -2.57 -13.85
C ASN A 34 -4.80 -3.04 -12.38
N ILE A 35 -6.00 -3.35 -11.85
CA ILE A 35 -6.15 -3.83 -10.47
C ILE A 35 -5.53 -5.23 -10.29
N ASP A 36 -5.66 -6.11 -11.28
CA ASP A 36 -5.15 -7.48 -11.20
C ASP A 36 -3.63 -7.55 -11.41
N ASN A 37 -3.09 -6.62 -12.20
CA ASN A 37 -1.67 -6.58 -12.52
C ASN A 37 -1.09 -5.18 -12.27
N PRO A 38 -0.42 -4.97 -11.13
CA PRO A 38 0.07 -3.65 -10.75
C PRO A 38 1.21 -3.13 -11.63
N LEU A 39 1.84 -3.98 -12.45
CA LEU A 39 2.87 -3.57 -13.41
C LEU A 39 2.26 -3.04 -14.72
N SER A 40 0.98 -3.33 -14.98
CA SER A 40 0.29 -2.88 -16.19
C SER A 40 -0.24 -1.47 -15.99
N LEU A 41 0.56 -0.52 -16.47
CA LEU A 41 0.29 0.91 -16.44
C LEU A 41 0.19 1.41 -17.87
N PHE A 42 -0.82 2.23 -18.16
CA PHE A 42 -0.90 2.90 -19.46
C PHE A 42 -1.48 4.30 -19.33
N GLU A 43 -1.10 5.14 -20.29
CA GLU A 43 -1.53 6.52 -20.39
C GLU A 43 -2.56 6.67 -21.50
N THR A 44 -3.65 7.37 -21.23
CA THR A 44 -4.72 7.64 -22.20
C THR A 44 -5.29 9.03 -22.02
N THR A 45 -6.08 9.51 -22.96
CA THR A 45 -6.81 10.77 -22.84
C THR A 45 -8.25 10.52 -22.44
N GLU A 46 -8.91 11.49 -21.81
CA GLU A 46 -10.33 11.35 -21.39
C GLU A 46 -11.24 11.01 -22.58
N GLN A 47 -10.97 11.62 -23.74
CA GLN A 47 -11.70 11.39 -24.99
C GLN A 47 -11.55 9.95 -25.49
N LYS A 48 -10.32 9.42 -25.50
CA LYS A 48 -10.04 8.03 -25.92
C LYS A 48 -10.63 7.03 -24.95
N LEU A 49 -10.64 7.36 -23.66
CA LEU A 49 -11.22 6.53 -22.61
C LEU A 49 -12.73 6.38 -22.81
N ALA A 50 -13.45 7.49 -23.03
CA ALA A 50 -14.88 7.46 -23.33
C ALA A 50 -15.18 6.74 -24.66
N ALA A 51 -14.42 7.03 -25.72
CA ALA A 51 -14.60 6.41 -27.04
C ALA A 51 -14.33 4.90 -27.04
N SER A 52 -13.41 4.42 -26.18
CA SER A 52 -13.03 3.00 -26.09
C SER A 52 -13.97 2.16 -25.23
N GLY A 53 -15.07 2.74 -24.75
CA GLY A 53 -16.11 2.06 -23.96
C GLY A 53 -15.72 1.79 -22.51
N TYR A 54 -14.81 2.58 -21.93
CA TYR A 54 -14.54 2.50 -20.50
C TYR A 54 -15.67 3.18 -19.73
N VAL A 55 -16.17 2.51 -18.70
CA VAL A 55 -17.26 2.99 -17.84
C VAL A 55 -16.70 3.30 -16.46
N ARG A 56 -17.09 4.44 -15.89
CA ARG A 56 -16.78 4.78 -14.50
C ARG A 56 -17.60 3.88 -13.57
N ILE A 57 -16.94 3.10 -12.73
CA ILE A 57 -17.60 2.19 -11.78
C ILE A 57 -17.78 2.87 -10.43
N SER A 58 -16.72 3.54 -9.95
CA SER A 58 -16.76 4.25 -8.68
C SER A 58 -16.15 5.65 -8.84
N GLN A 59 -16.88 6.63 -8.31
CA GLN A 59 -16.44 8.01 -8.22
C GLN A 59 -15.82 8.33 -6.85
N THR A 60 -16.01 7.45 -5.86
CA THR A 60 -15.46 7.62 -4.52
C THR A 60 -13.95 7.31 -4.53
N PRO A 61 -13.08 8.30 -4.24
CA PRO A 61 -11.65 8.06 -4.15
C PRO A 61 -11.37 7.21 -2.92
N PHE A 62 -11.13 5.91 -3.11
CA PHE A 62 -10.72 5.02 -2.01
C PHE A 62 -9.21 5.10 -1.71
N ILE A 63 -8.50 5.99 -2.41
CA ILE A 63 -7.07 6.19 -2.24
C ILE A 63 -6.88 7.50 -1.50
N ASP A 64 -6.42 7.42 -0.26
CA ASP A 64 -5.95 8.58 0.49
C ASP A 64 -4.81 9.23 -0.28
N LEU A 65 -5.10 10.33 -0.98
CA LEU A 65 -4.10 11.14 -1.71
C LEU A 65 -3.18 11.90 -0.74
N ASN A 66 -3.56 11.97 0.54
CA ASN A 66 -2.74 12.49 1.62
C ASN A 66 -1.68 11.45 2.01
N SER A 67 -0.62 11.39 1.19
CA SER A 67 0.64 10.72 1.53
C SER A 67 1.27 11.41 2.76
N ASN A 68 0.81 11.06 3.96
CA ASN A 68 1.36 11.59 5.21
C ASN A 68 2.70 10.92 5.58
N THR A 69 3.23 10.05 4.70
CA THR A 69 4.53 9.38 4.89
C THR A 69 5.39 9.52 3.64
N PRO A 70 6.52 10.23 3.70
CA PRO A 70 7.48 10.25 2.60
C PRO A 70 8.07 8.85 2.39
N LYS A 71 8.33 8.52 1.12
CA LYS A 71 8.85 7.26 0.58
C LYS A 71 9.83 6.52 1.51
N ARG A 72 9.64 5.18 1.57
CA ARG A 72 10.56 4.13 2.04
C ARG A 72 10.64 3.93 3.56
N ARG A 73 9.70 3.18 4.15
CA ARG A 73 9.95 2.53 5.44
C ARG A 73 10.73 1.23 5.21
N LYS A 74 11.95 1.20 5.76
CA LYS A 74 12.69 -0.02 6.10
C LYS A 74 11.75 -1.00 6.80
N ALA A 75 12.06 -2.30 6.71
CA ALA A 75 11.35 -3.37 7.42
C ALA A 75 10.89 -2.87 8.79
N VAL A 76 9.57 -2.95 9.01
CA VAL A 76 8.87 -2.48 10.20
C VAL A 76 9.70 -2.94 11.40
N ARG A 77 10.23 -1.96 12.15
CA ARG A 77 10.87 -2.22 13.45
C ARG A 77 9.94 -3.17 14.19
N LYS A 78 10.47 -4.30 14.68
CA LYS A 78 9.70 -5.28 15.45
C LYS A 78 8.75 -4.53 16.39
N PRO A 79 7.47 -4.89 16.46
CA PRO A 79 6.50 -4.15 17.28
C PRO A 79 7.10 -3.99 18.68
N THR A 80 7.29 -2.74 19.10
CA THR A 80 7.65 -2.42 20.47
C THR A 80 6.52 -2.94 21.35
N ARG A 81 6.84 -3.86 22.26
CA ARG A 81 5.89 -4.47 23.17
C ARG A 81 5.06 -3.39 23.86
N CYS A 82 3.76 -3.64 23.97
CA CYS A 82 2.85 -2.76 24.68
C CYS A 82 3.32 -2.65 26.14
N PRO A 83 3.51 -1.44 26.69
CA PRO A 83 4.03 -1.26 28.05
C PRO A 83 3.11 -1.80 29.14
N LEU A 84 1.87 -2.17 28.80
CA LEU A 84 0.85 -2.64 29.74
C LEU A 84 0.58 -4.16 29.67
N THR A 85 1.19 -4.89 28.74
CA THR A 85 1.15 -6.36 28.74
C THR A 85 2.30 -6.86 29.60
N ILE A 86 2.01 -7.22 30.84
CA ILE A 86 2.92 -7.96 31.70
C ILE A 86 3.27 -9.26 30.97
N ASP A 87 4.53 -9.40 30.56
CA ASP A 87 5.03 -10.59 29.89
C ASP A 87 5.10 -11.75 30.88
N PHE A 88 4.07 -12.60 30.89
CA PHE A 88 4.10 -13.90 31.59
C PHE A 88 5.27 -14.82 31.16
N LEU A 89 6.01 -14.44 30.11
CA LEU A 89 7.16 -15.16 29.56
C LEU A 89 8.51 -14.72 30.17
N GLU A 90 8.59 -13.58 30.87
CA GLU A 90 9.85 -13.13 31.51
C GLU A 90 10.23 -13.98 32.73
N GLU A 91 9.27 -14.69 33.34
CA GLU A 91 9.53 -15.64 34.43
C GLU A 91 10.09 -16.99 33.96
N ARG A 92 10.17 -17.24 32.64
CA ARG A 92 10.79 -18.48 32.15
C ARG A 92 12.29 -18.45 32.40
N ALA A 93 12.77 -19.48 33.11
CA ALA A 93 14.18 -19.69 33.45
C ALA A 93 15.15 -19.59 32.24
N ASP A 94 14.65 -19.86 31.03
CA ASP A 94 15.39 -19.74 29.77
C ASP A 94 15.85 -18.31 29.41
N SER A 95 15.32 -17.28 30.09
CA SER A 95 15.70 -15.88 29.87
C SER A 95 16.78 -15.37 30.82
N GLN A 96 17.20 -16.15 31.82
CA GLN A 96 18.28 -15.76 32.72
C GLN A 96 19.62 -16.09 32.06
N ARG A 97 20.41 -15.05 31.76
CA ARG A 97 21.82 -15.25 31.41
C ARG A 97 22.52 -15.87 32.63
N PRO A 98 23.37 -16.90 32.45
CA PRO A 98 24.12 -17.46 33.57
C PRO A 98 24.95 -16.36 34.22
N ALA A 99 24.91 -16.29 35.55
CA ALA A 99 25.69 -15.32 36.31
C ALA A 99 27.18 -15.51 35.98
N PRO A 100 27.93 -14.44 35.71
CA PRO A 100 29.36 -14.54 35.47
C PRO A 100 30.03 -15.16 36.70
N ILE A 101 30.78 -16.24 36.48
CA ILE A 101 31.39 -17.05 37.56
C ILE A 101 32.48 -16.27 38.30
N LEU A 102 33.06 -15.23 37.69
CA LEU A 102 34.12 -14.41 38.27
C LEU A 102 33.78 -12.93 38.07
N PRO A 103 33.55 -12.15 39.16
CA PRO A 103 33.10 -10.77 39.06
C PRO A 103 34.22 -9.75 38.80
N ASP A 104 35.48 -10.16 38.59
CA ASP A 104 36.57 -9.19 38.46
C ASP A 104 37.78 -9.77 37.72
N LEU A 105 37.85 -9.57 36.41
CA LEU A 105 39.04 -9.94 35.60
C LEU A 105 39.62 -8.77 34.80
N PHE A 106 39.00 -7.59 34.83
CA PHE A 106 39.51 -6.41 34.15
C PHE A 106 39.13 -5.14 34.92
N SER A 107 39.79 -4.93 36.07
CA SER A 107 40.11 -3.60 36.61
C SER A 107 41.29 -3.01 35.85
#